data_AF-A0AAC9W2Y5-F1
#
_entry.id   AF-A0AAC9W2Y5-F1
#
_cell.length_a   1.000
_cell.length_b   1.000
_cell.length_c   1.000
_cell.angle_alpha   90.00
_cell.angle_beta   90.00
_cell.angle_gamma   90.00
#
_symmetry.space_group_name_H-M   'P 1'
#
loop_
_entity.id
_entity.type
_entity.pdbx_description
1 polymer ?
#
loop_
_entity_poly.entity_id
_entity_poly.type
_entity_poly.pdbx_seq_one_letter_code
_entity_poly.pdbx_strand_id
1 'polypeptide(L)'
;MKREHKRIFMILVAAVVIVTSSVFLTSFQAGTAKEPVFPKPQQEVTLEPSIPEPEKPVSPGPEMPRDGAVIDHPLPEDPIFTNGPWASAHFLMDEYACDCAGYCDGWPADMDPELLEKVEALRCVFDQPIIITSGVRCKRRNAEVGGIENSWHLSGHAADLYCPGVPYDEVAAAARELGLGVIEYPDQQFDHCEIWH
;
A
#
# COMPACT_ATOMS: atom_id res chain seq x y z
N MET A 1 36.39 -47.20 8.55
CA MET A 1 36.22 -45.94 9.32
C MET A 1 35.29 -44.94 8.63
N LYS A 2 35.62 -44.32 7.48
CA LYS A 2 34.78 -43.27 6.86
C LYS A 2 33.33 -43.64 6.54
N ARG A 3 33.07 -44.89 6.11
CA ARG A 3 31.71 -45.36 5.77
C ARG A 3 30.83 -45.63 7.00
N GLU A 4 31.44 -46.06 8.10
CA GLU A 4 30.75 -46.26 9.39
C GLU A 4 30.42 -44.93 10.07
N HIS A 5 31.35 -43.96 10.04
CA HIS A 5 31.06 -42.61 10.53
C HIS A 5 29.92 -41.93 9.74
N LYS A 6 29.84 -42.14 8.42
CA LYS A 6 28.75 -41.61 7.60
C LYS A 6 27.40 -42.25 7.96
N ARG A 7 27.38 -43.55 8.27
CA ARG A 7 26.16 -44.25 8.72
C ARG A 7 25.70 -43.78 10.10
N ILE A 8 26.64 -43.68 11.05
CA ILE A 8 26.36 -43.17 12.40
C ILE A 8 25.84 -41.72 12.32
N PHE A 9 26.48 -40.88 11.50
CA PHE A 9 26.05 -39.50 11.30
C PHE A 9 24.63 -39.39 10.72
N MET A 10 24.29 -40.21 9.71
CA MET A 10 22.91 -40.20 9.17
C MET A 10 21.87 -40.68 10.18
N ILE A 11 22.19 -41.67 11.02
CA ILE A 11 21.28 -42.15 12.07
C ILE A 11 21.07 -41.05 13.13
N LEU A 12 22.12 -40.31 13.51
CA LEU A 12 22.01 -39.21 14.46
C LEU A 12 21.17 -38.06 13.91
N VAL A 13 21.35 -37.67 12.64
CA VAL A 13 20.53 -36.64 12.00
C VAL A 13 19.06 -37.07 11.92
N ALA A 14 18.78 -38.32 11.53
CA ALA A 14 17.42 -38.85 11.48
C ALA A 14 16.76 -38.86 12.87
N ALA A 15 17.49 -39.23 13.92
CA ALA A 15 16.99 -39.19 15.30
C ALA A 15 16.65 -37.76 15.75
N VAL A 16 17.50 -36.77 15.43
CA VAL A 16 17.25 -35.36 15.75
C VAL A 16 16.00 -34.85 15.02
N VAL A 17 15.83 -35.16 13.73
CA VAL A 17 14.65 -34.74 12.96
C VAL A 17 13.36 -35.37 13.50
N ILE A 18 13.38 -36.64 13.92
CA ILE A 18 12.22 -37.31 14.52
C ILE A 18 11.86 -36.68 15.87
N VAL A 19 12.87 -36.39 16.71
CA VAL A 19 12.64 -35.74 18.02
C VAL A 19 12.09 -34.33 17.83
N THR A 20 12.64 -33.52 16.92
CA THR A 20 12.11 -32.18 16.64
C THR A 20 10.68 -32.23 16.09
N SER A 21 10.37 -33.20 15.22
CA SER A 21 9.02 -33.37 14.67
C SER A 21 8.01 -33.80 15.74
N SER A 22 8.45 -34.59 16.72
CA SER A 22 7.62 -35.05 17.84
C SER A 22 7.27 -33.93 18.82
N VAL A 23 8.14 -32.91 18.95
CA VAL A 23 7.87 -31.71 19.77
C VAL A 23 6.85 -30.77 19.11
N PHE A 24 6.74 -30.77 17.78
CA PHE A 24 5.75 -29.95 17.06
C PHE A 24 4.31 -30.52 17.06
N LEU A 25 4.12 -31.78 17.44
CA LEU A 25 2.80 -32.44 17.42
C LEU A 25 2.03 -32.34 18.75
N THR A 26 2.60 -31.80 19.82
CA THR A 26 1.95 -31.70 21.14
C THR A 26 1.34 -30.32 21.47
N SER A 27 1.38 -29.36 20.55
CA SER A 27 0.84 -28.00 20.79
C SER A 27 -0.49 -27.67 20.10
N PHE A 28 -1.14 -28.61 19.41
CA PHE A 28 -2.50 -28.38 18.89
C PHE A 28 -3.56 -28.85 19.89
N GLN A 29 -3.78 -28.04 20.92
CA GLN A 29 -5.07 -28.06 21.61
C GLN A 29 -6.05 -27.28 20.74
N ALA A 30 -6.88 -28.01 20.00
CA ALA A 30 -7.99 -27.47 19.23
C ALA A 30 -8.97 -26.79 20.18
N GLY A 31 -8.91 -25.45 20.24
CA GLY A 31 -9.97 -24.63 20.79
C GLY A 31 -11.20 -24.79 19.92
N THR A 32 -12.29 -25.27 20.50
CA THR A 32 -13.59 -25.38 19.84
C THR A 32 -14.11 -23.98 19.51
N ALA A 33 -14.03 -23.62 18.23
CA ALA A 33 -14.70 -22.45 17.69
C ALA A 33 -16.21 -22.61 17.91
N LYS A 34 -16.83 -21.65 18.59
CA LYS A 34 -18.30 -21.51 18.58
C LYS A 34 -18.71 -21.11 17.17
N GLU A 35 -19.52 -21.96 16.56
CA GLU A 35 -20.16 -21.76 15.28
C GLU A 35 -21.14 -20.57 15.34
N PRO A 36 -21.09 -19.60 14.41
CA PRO A 36 -22.09 -18.55 14.34
C PRO A 36 -23.39 -19.13 13.76
N VAL A 37 -24.41 -19.25 14.59
CA VAL A 37 -25.78 -19.63 14.20
C VAL A 37 -26.41 -18.46 13.45
N PHE A 38 -26.57 -18.61 12.13
CA PHE A 38 -27.45 -17.78 11.32
C PHE A 38 -28.83 -18.42 11.22
N PRO A 39 -29.91 -17.77 11.69
CA PRO A 39 -31.25 -18.13 11.29
C PRO A 39 -31.79 -17.18 10.21
N LYS A 40 -32.31 -17.76 9.13
CA LYS A 40 -33.27 -17.14 8.19
C LYS A 40 -34.09 -18.27 7.54
N PRO A 41 -35.28 -18.04 6.95
CA PRO A 41 -36.25 -16.94 7.09
C PRO A 41 -37.67 -17.44 7.44
N GLN A 42 -38.53 -16.61 8.02
CA GLN A 42 -39.99 -16.76 7.84
C GLN A 42 -40.63 -15.40 7.53
N GLN A 43 -41.27 -15.36 6.36
CA GLN A 43 -42.24 -14.38 5.88
C GLN A 43 -43.54 -14.50 6.68
N GLU A 44 -44.13 -13.38 7.09
CA GLU A 44 -45.58 -13.24 7.09
C GLU A 44 -45.99 -11.78 6.80
N VAL A 45 -47.06 -11.68 6.04
CA VAL A 45 -47.59 -10.55 5.27
C VAL A 45 -48.53 -9.70 6.12
N THR A 46 -48.58 -8.38 5.94
CA THR A 46 -49.85 -7.63 5.66
C THR A 46 -49.67 -6.11 5.51
N LEU A 47 -50.01 -5.66 4.30
CA LEU A 47 -50.82 -4.49 3.90
C LEU A 47 -50.32 -3.05 4.14
N GLU A 48 -50.14 -2.38 2.99
CA GLU A 48 -49.89 -0.95 2.73
C GLU A 48 -50.97 -0.01 3.30
N PRO A 49 -50.59 1.27 3.49
CA PRO A 49 -51.22 2.31 2.69
C PRO A 49 -50.19 3.11 1.89
N SER A 50 -50.58 3.37 0.64
CA SER A 50 -49.88 4.11 -0.40
C SER A 50 -49.49 5.53 0.00
N ILE A 51 -48.18 5.77 0.06
CA ILE A 51 -47.58 7.11 0.09
C ILE A 51 -47.05 7.39 -1.33
N PRO A 52 -47.43 8.50 -1.98
CA PRO A 52 -47.05 8.77 -3.36
C PRO A 52 -45.53 8.92 -3.54
N GLU A 53 -45.05 8.32 -4.63
CA GLU A 53 -43.66 8.27 -5.09
C GLU A 53 -43.08 9.68 -5.26
N PRO A 54 -41.95 10.02 -4.60
CA PRO A 54 -41.27 11.28 -4.87
C PRO A 54 -40.59 11.20 -6.24
N GLU A 55 -40.97 12.11 -7.14
CA GLU A 55 -40.39 12.25 -8.47
C GLU A 55 -38.86 12.35 -8.40
N LYS A 56 -38.17 11.59 -9.24
CA LYS A 56 -36.71 11.64 -9.39
C LYS A 56 -36.28 13.07 -9.76
N PRO A 57 -35.32 13.67 -9.04
CA PRO A 57 -34.73 14.93 -9.48
C PRO A 57 -33.98 14.71 -10.80
N VAL A 58 -34.37 15.49 -11.80
CA VAL A 58 -33.62 15.65 -13.06
C VAL A 58 -32.23 16.20 -12.72
N SER A 59 -31.19 15.51 -13.16
CA SER A 59 -29.80 15.96 -13.03
C SER A 59 -29.64 17.34 -13.70
N PRO A 60 -29.17 18.37 -12.97
CA PRO A 60 -28.64 19.56 -13.64
C PRO A 60 -27.40 19.15 -14.43
N GLY A 61 -27.29 19.62 -15.68
CA GLY A 61 -26.02 19.60 -16.40
C GLY A 61 -24.94 20.36 -15.60
N PRO A 62 -23.66 20.28 -15.98
CA PRO A 62 -22.60 20.96 -15.24
C PRO A 62 -22.84 22.48 -15.26
N GLU A 63 -23.39 23.00 -14.16
CA GLU A 63 -23.43 24.43 -13.87
C GLU A 63 -22.03 24.84 -13.43
N MET A 64 -21.44 25.81 -14.14
CA MET A 64 -20.21 26.47 -13.69
C MET A 64 -20.43 27.09 -12.31
N PRO A 65 -19.58 26.81 -11.30
CA PRO A 65 -19.65 27.52 -10.04
C PRO A 65 -19.31 29.00 -10.24
N ARG A 66 -20.26 29.83 -9.81
CA ARG A 66 -20.16 31.29 -9.68
C ARG A 66 -19.26 31.63 -8.49
N ASP A 67 -18.64 32.80 -8.58
CA ASP A 67 -17.81 33.47 -7.58
C ASP A 67 -18.10 33.10 -6.11
N GLY A 68 -17.05 32.70 -5.37
CA GLY A 68 -16.97 32.99 -3.94
C GLY A 68 -17.06 31.83 -2.92
N ALA A 69 -16.64 30.61 -3.23
CA ALA A 69 -16.39 29.61 -2.18
C ALA A 69 -15.00 29.87 -1.55
N VAL A 70 -14.99 30.53 -0.38
CA VAL A 70 -13.78 30.68 0.45
C VAL A 70 -13.49 29.33 1.08
N ILE A 71 -12.34 28.75 0.73
CA ILE A 71 -11.79 27.55 1.34
C ILE A 71 -11.13 28.00 2.64
N ASP A 72 -11.72 27.68 3.80
CA ASP A 72 -11.29 28.16 5.13
C ASP A 72 -10.12 27.34 5.73
N HIS A 73 -9.34 26.68 4.88
CA HIS A 73 -8.06 26.10 5.26
C HIS A 73 -6.99 26.68 4.34
N PRO A 74 -5.97 27.37 4.87
CA PRO A 74 -4.89 27.86 4.02
C PRO A 74 -4.12 26.64 3.52
N LEU A 75 -4.43 26.22 2.29
CA LEU A 75 -3.44 25.54 1.44
C LEU A 75 -2.16 26.40 1.49
N PRO A 76 -0.98 25.77 1.60
CA PRO A 76 0.28 26.52 1.68
C PRO A 76 0.34 27.59 0.58
N GLU A 77 0.65 28.83 0.98
CA GLU A 77 0.40 30.05 0.21
C GLU A 77 1.15 30.15 -1.12
N ASP A 78 2.03 29.21 -1.42
CA ASP A 78 2.67 29.08 -2.72
C ASP A 78 2.45 27.66 -3.26
N PRO A 79 1.75 27.45 -4.39
CA PRO A 79 1.94 26.23 -5.14
C PRO A 79 3.44 26.14 -5.45
N ILE A 80 4.06 25.00 -5.17
CA ILE A 80 5.44 24.77 -5.58
C ILE A 80 5.44 24.83 -7.11
N PHE A 81 5.79 26.00 -7.66
CA PHE A 81 5.97 26.20 -9.10
C PHE A 81 7.25 25.46 -9.50
N THR A 82 7.11 24.17 -9.72
CA THR A 82 8.11 23.35 -10.37
C THR A 82 7.85 23.39 -11.87
N ASN A 83 8.80 23.93 -12.63
CA ASN A 83 8.77 23.97 -14.10
C ASN A 83 9.00 22.58 -14.75
N GLY A 84 8.68 21.50 -14.05
CA GLY A 84 8.91 20.12 -14.48
C GLY A 84 7.69 19.53 -15.20
N PRO A 85 7.89 18.44 -15.97
CA PRO A 85 6.77 17.67 -16.48
C PRO A 85 5.99 17.06 -15.32
N TRP A 86 4.66 17.23 -15.33
CA TRP A 86 3.75 16.67 -14.34
C TRP A 86 3.50 15.18 -14.64
N ALA A 87 3.55 14.35 -13.60
CA ALA A 87 3.16 12.94 -13.65
C ALA A 87 1.63 12.81 -13.49
N SER A 88 1.06 13.55 -12.54
CA SER A 88 -0.37 13.61 -12.24
C SER A 88 -0.81 15.06 -11.97
N ALA A 89 -2.02 15.28 -11.44
CA ALA A 89 -2.46 16.62 -11.03
C ALA A 89 -1.61 17.23 -9.91
N HIS A 90 -0.86 16.40 -9.19
CA HIS A 90 -0.24 16.77 -7.93
C HIS A 90 1.21 16.31 -7.76
N PHE A 91 1.69 15.38 -8.58
CA PHE A 91 3.05 14.90 -8.56
C PHE A 91 3.78 15.28 -9.84
N LEU A 92 5.05 15.64 -9.70
CA LEU A 92 5.97 15.81 -10.81
C LEU A 92 6.62 14.47 -11.16
N MET A 93 7.07 14.36 -12.40
CA MET A 93 7.91 13.23 -12.78
C MET A 93 9.15 13.14 -11.88
N ASP A 94 9.80 14.27 -11.58
CA ASP A 94 11.06 14.30 -10.82
C ASP A 94 10.92 13.77 -9.38
N GLU A 95 9.72 13.80 -8.79
CA GLU A 95 9.47 13.23 -7.45
C GLU A 95 9.57 11.71 -7.44
N TYR A 96 9.30 11.08 -8.58
CA TYR A 96 9.45 9.63 -8.76
C TYR A 96 10.81 9.23 -9.32
N ALA A 97 11.62 10.17 -9.80
CA ALA A 97 12.93 9.87 -10.38
C ALA A 97 13.90 9.32 -9.32
N CYS A 98 14.88 8.56 -9.79
CA CYS A 98 15.93 8.02 -8.93
C CYS A 98 16.78 9.11 -8.31
N ASP A 99 16.77 9.18 -6.98
CA ASP A 99 17.48 10.13 -6.11
C ASP A 99 18.99 9.82 -5.95
N CYS A 100 19.57 9.09 -6.90
CA CYS A 100 20.98 8.70 -6.83
C CYS A 100 21.93 9.89 -7.02
N ALA A 101 23.18 9.74 -6.60
CA ALA A 101 24.23 10.76 -6.76
C ALA A 101 24.76 10.89 -8.21
N GLY A 102 23.90 10.73 -9.23
CA GLY A 102 24.24 10.88 -10.64
C GLY A 102 24.78 9.63 -11.34
N TYR A 103 24.45 8.43 -10.84
CA TYR A 103 24.86 7.16 -11.45
C TYR A 103 23.95 6.71 -12.61
N CYS A 104 22.78 7.34 -12.73
CA CYS A 104 21.86 7.20 -13.84
C CYS A 104 21.30 8.58 -14.21
N ASP A 105 20.51 8.63 -15.26
CA ASP A 105 19.78 9.82 -15.74
C ASP A 105 18.50 10.14 -14.96
N GLY A 106 18.25 9.41 -13.87
CA GLY A 106 17.04 9.51 -13.04
C GLY A 106 16.00 8.44 -13.36
N TRP A 107 16.04 7.79 -14.54
CA TRP A 107 14.98 6.88 -14.98
C TRP A 107 15.52 5.51 -15.40
N PRO A 108 16.05 4.72 -14.44
CA PRO A 108 16.52 3.35 -14.69
C PRO A 108 15.38 2.35 -14.99
N ALA A 109 14.13 2.74 -14.68
CA ALA A 109 12.89 2.04 -14.98
C ALA A 109 11.78 3.07 -15.17
N ASP A 110 10.72 2.70 -15.90
CA ASP A 110 9.51 3.52 -16.03
C ASP A 110 8.70 3.42 -14.74
N MET A 111 8.12 4.53 -14.29
CA MET A 111 7.15 4.53 -13.20
C MET A 111 5.83 3.93 -13.70
N ASP A 112 5.28 2.99 -12.93
CA ASP A 112 4.02 2.36 -13.31
C ASP A 112 2.82 3.31 -13.14
N PRO A 113 1.96 3.47 -14.17
CA PRO A 113 0.77 4.32 -14.09
C PRO A 113 -0.23 3.90 -13.02
N GLU A 114 -0.38 2.60 -12.71
CA GLU A 114 -1.29 2.11 -11.67
C GLU A 114 -0.82 2.55 -10.28
N LEU A 115 0.49 2.48 -10.02
CA LEU A 115 1.07 2.97 -8.77
C LEU A 115 0.79 4.47 -8.62
N LEU A 116 1.05 5.25 -9.68
CA LEU A 116 0.81 6.70 -9.67
C LEU A 116 -0.67 7.02 -9.40
N GLU A 117 -1.60 6.34 -10.05
CA GLU A 117 -3.04 6.53 -9.83
C GLU A 117 -3.43 6.29 -8.37
N LYS A 118 -2.89 5.23 -7.75
CA LYS A 118 -3.16 4.91 -6.35
C LYS A 118 -2.54 5.91 -5.38
N VAL A 119 -1.33 6.39 -5.66
CA VAL A 119 -0.67 7.43 -4.83
C VAL A 119 -1.39 8.78 -4.97
N GLU A 120 -1.90 9.11 -6.15
CA GLU A 120 -2.78 10.26 -6.40
C GLU A 120 -4.08 10.16 -5.60
N ALA A 121 -4.72 8.99 -5.61
CA ALA A 121 -5.90 8.74 -4.80
C ALA A 121 -5.59 8.84 -3.29
N LEU A 122 -4.43 8.35 -2.84
CA LEU A 122 -3.99 8.45 -1.45
C LEU A 122 -3.85 9.90 -1.01
N ARG A 123 -3.27 10.76 -1.86
CA ARG A 123 -3.22 12.20 -1.62
C ARG A 123 -4.62 12.80 -1.51
N CYS A 124 -5.57 12.38 -2.36
CA CYS A 124 -6.95 12.83 -2.28
C CYS A 124 -7.68 12.37 -1.00
N VAL A 125 -7.36 11.19 -0.45
CA VAL A 125 -7.97 10.68 0.79
C VAL A 125 -7.68 11.59 1.97
N PHE A 126 -6.44 12.07 2.08
CA PHE A 126 -6.03 12.94 3.18
C PHE A 126 -6.30 14.42 2.93
N ASP A 127 -6.57 14.80 1.68
CA ASP A 127 -6.61 16.20 1.24
C ASP A 127 -5.37 16.99 1.68
N GLN A 128 -4.22 16.30 1.69
CA GLN A 128 -2.92 16.78 2.16
C GLN A 128 -1.81 16.31 1.25
N PRO A 129 -0.66 17.02 1.19
CA PRO A 129 0.48 16.57 0.41
C PRO A 129 0.96 15.18 0.84
N ILE A 130 1.12 14.27 -0.12
CA ILE A 130 1.91 13.05 0.05
C ILE A 130 3.30 13.35 -0.51
N ILE A 131 4.34 13.06 0.27
CA ILE A 131 5.73 13.31 -0.12
C ILE A 131 6.39 11.98 -0.46
N ILE A 132 6.83 11.85 -1.71
CA ILE A 132 7.60 10.70 -2.17
C ILE A 132 9.07 10.95 -1.83
N THR A 133 9.65 10.05 -1.04
CA THR A 133 11.05 10.13 -0.62
C THR A 133 11.96 9.29 -1.50
N SER A 134 11.41 8.26 -2.15
CA SER A 134 12.13 7.38 -3.06
C SER A 134 11.17 6.72 -4.04
N GLY A 135 11.29 7.05 -5.33
CA GLY A 135 10.55 6.44 -6.43
C GLY A 135 11.35 5.32 -7.10
N VAL A 136 11.58 5.40 -8.41
CA VAL A 136 12.38 4.39 -9.12
C VAL A 136 13.82 4.39 -8.62
N ARG A 137 14.46 3.22 -8.53
CA ARG A 137 15.86 3.11 -8.08
C ARG A 137 16.73 2.44 -9.12
N CYS A 138 17.93 2.99 -9.34
CA CYS A 138 18.96 2.26 -10.08
C CYS A 138 19.56 1.19 -9.15
N LYS A 139 20.13 0.12 -9.70
CA LYS A 139 20.72 -0.98 -8.92
C LYS A 139 21.70 -0.50 -7.85
N ARG A 140 22.49 0.52 -8.17
CA ARG A 140 23.46 1.10 -7.25
C ARG A 140 22.79 1.84 -6.10
N ARG A 141 21.82 2.73 -6.39
CA ARG A 141 21.08 3.44 -5.34
C ARG A 141 20.31 2.48 -4.44
N ASN A 142 19.68 1.47 -5.03
CA ASN A 142 19.00 0.41 -4.28
C ASN A 142 19.95 -0.28 -3.30
N ALA A 143 21.16 -0.66 -3.73
CA ALA A 143 22.16 -1.25 -2.85
C ALA A 143 22.67 -0.29 -1.76
N GLU A 144 22.86 1.00 -2.09
CA GLU A 144 23.32 2.03 -1.14
C GLU A 144 22.35 2.22 0.04
N VAL A 145 21.05 2.14 -0.22
CA VAL A 145 20.01 2.24 0.82
C VAL A 145 19.62 0.89 1.43
N GLY A 146 20.36 -0.18 1.12
CA GLY A 146 20.13 -1.52 1.69
C GLY A 146 18.95 -2.29 1.09
N GLY A 147 18.50 -1.93 -0.11
CA GLY A 147 17.44 -2.62 -0.84
C GLY A 147 17.86 -4.02 -1.33
N ILE A 148 16.87 -4.89 -1.53
CA ILE A 148 17.07 -6.26 -2.02
C ILE A 148 17.20 -6.33 -3.55
N GLU A 149 17.73 -7.43 -4.07
CA GLU A 149 17.98 -7.61 -5.52
C GLU A 149 16.70 -7.57 -6.37
N ASN A 150 15.57 -8.04 -5.84
CA ASN A 150 14.27 -8.03 -6.51
C ASN A 150 13.34 -6.95 -5.92
N SER A 151 13.89 -5.78 -5.59
CA SER A 151 13.12 -4.65 -5.08
C SER A 151 12.21 -4.09 -6.17
N TRP A 152 10.94 -3.83 -5.83
CA TRP A 152 9.96 -3.25 -6.76
C TRP A 152 10.30 -1.84 -7.23
N HIS A 153 11.16 -1.10 -6.52
CA HIS A 153 11.68 0.17 -7.01
C HIS A 153 12.58 0.01 -8.25
N LEU A 154 13.20 -1.16 -8.42
CA LEU A 154 14.04 -1.43 -9.59
C LEU A 154 13.21 -1.64 -10.87
N SER A 155 11.90 -1.86 -10.73
CA SER A 155 10.96 -2.03 -11.84
C SER A 155 9.87 -0.95 -11.87
N GLY A 156 9.97 0.08 -11.02
CA GLY A 156 9.01 1.19 -10.95
C GLY A 156 7.63 0.85 -10.40
N HIS A 157 7.52 -0.24 -9.64
CA HIS A 157 6.28 -0.71 -9.02
C HIS A 157 6.17 -0.35 -7.53
N ALA A 158 7.10 0.44 -7.00
CA ALA A 158 7.06 0.88 -5.61
C ALA A 158 7.52 2.33 -5.42
N ALA A 159 7.02 2.94 -4.35
CA ALA A 159 7.41 4.26 -3.88
C ALA A 159 7.42 4.27 -2.34
N ASP A 160 8.44 4.91 -1.78
CA ASP A 160 8.52 5.24 -0.35
C ASP A 160 7.90 6.63 -0.15
N LEU A 161 6.93 6.75 0.76
CA LEU A 161 6.16 7.98 0.93
C LEU A 161 5.69 8.21 2.37
N TYR A 162 5.35 9.46 2.68
CA TYR A 162 4.70 9.85 3.94
C TYR A 162 3.76 11.04 3.72
N CYS A 163 2.87 11.27 4.68
CA CYS A 163 1.99 12.43 4.72
C CYS A 163 2.36 13.33 5.92
N PRO A 164 2.81 14.58 5.72
CA PRO A 164 3.21 15.45 6.83
C PRO A 164 2.08 15.68 7.83
N GLY A 165 2.32 15.33 9.09
CA GLY A 165 1.34 15.52 10.17
C GLY A 165 0.35 14.36 10.33
N VAL A 166 0.42 13.33 9.49
CA VAL A 166 -0.35 12.08 9.64
C VAL A 166 0.61 10.95 10.04
N PRO A 167 0.27 10.16 11.07
CA PRO A 167 1.05 8.98 11.45
C PRO A 167 1.19 7.97 10.30
N TYR A 168 2.33 7.30 10.22
CA TYR A 168 2.61 6.30 9.17
C TYR A 168 1.54 5.18 9.14
N ASP A 169 1.06 4.72 10.29
CA ASP A 169 0.07 3.63 10.36
C ASP A 169 -1.30 4.04 9.80
N GLU A 170 -1.68 5.32 9.91
CA GLU A 170 -2.88 5.86 9.26
C GLU A 170 -2.69 5.97 7.73
N VAL A 171 -1.51 6.41 7.27
CA VAL A 171 -1.16 6.44 5.83
C VAL A 171 -1.16 5.03 5.24
N ALA A 172 -0.52 4.09 5.92
CA ALA A 172 -0.47 2.68 5.56
C ALA A 172 -1.87 2.05 5.48
N ALA A 173 -2.76 2.37 6.42
CA ALA A 173 -4.15 1.89 6.40
C ALA A 173 -4.90 2.38 5.15
N ALA A 174 -4.82 3.68 4.86
CA ALA A 174 -5.46 4.26 3.68
C ALA A 174 -4.88 3.69 2.36
N ALA A 175 -3.56 3.52 2.29
CA ALA A 175 -2.90 2.92 1.12
C ALA A 175 -3.38 1.48 0.86
N ARG A 176 -3.58 0.68 1.91
CA ARG A 176 -4.12 -0.69 1.79
C ARG A 176 -5.55 -0.71 1.28
N GLU A 177 -6.41 0.22 1.72
CA GLU A 177 -7.79 0.35 1.21
C GLU A 177 -7.83 0.72 -0.28
N LEU A 178 -6.79 1.39 -0.79
CA LEU A 178 -6.59 1.66 -2.22
C LEU A 178 -5.95 0.50 -2.99
N GLY A 179 -5.71 -0.63 -2.32
CA GLY A 179 -5.15 -1.83 -2.93
C GLY A 179 -3.64 -1.78 -3.17
N LEU A 180 -2.90 -0.99 -2.39
CA LEU A 180 -1.44 -1.05 -2.34
C LEU A 180 -0.97 -2.14 -1.35
N GLY A 181 0.10 -2.83 -1.71
CA GLY A 181 0.94 -3.53 -0.73
C GLY A 181 1.70 -2.49 0.09
N VAL A 182 1.81 -2.70 1.41
CA VAL A 182 2.45 -1.71 2.31
C VAL A 182 3.38 -2.40 3.31
N ILE A 183 4.61 -1.89 3.38
CA ILE A 183 5.58 -2.19 4.44
C ILE A 183 5.79 -0.89 5.25
N GLU A 184 5.51 -0.98 6.55
CA GLU A 184 5.60 0.16 7.47
C GLU A 184 7.03 0.31 8.00
N TYR A 185 7.53 1.55 8.12
CA TYR A 185 8.79 1.87 8.79
C TYR A 185 8.56 2.81 10.00
N PRO A 186 8.10 2.29 11.15
CA PRO A 186 7.74 3.10 12.32
C PRO A 186 8.87 4.02 12.81
N ASP A 187 10.10 3.51 12.85
CA ASP A 187 11.25 4.28 13.35
C ASP A 187 11.65 5.43 12.40
N GLN A 188 11.23 5.36 11.13
CA GLN A 188 11.55 6.34 10.09
C GLN A 188 10.34 7.19 9.66
N GLN A 189 9.13 6.84 10.12
CA GLN A 189 7.87 7.54 9.86
C GLN A 189 7.54 7.70 8.36
N PHE A 190 7.75 6.64 7.58
CA PHE A 190 7.27 6.54 6.21
C PHE A 190 6.81 5.10 5.91
N ASP A 191 6.12 4.94 4.79
CA ASP A 191 5.67 3.64 4.29
C ASP A 191 6.23 3.37 2.91
N HIS A 192 6.66 2.12 2.69
CA HIS A 192 6.91 1.59 1.35
C HIS A 192 5.59 1.09 0.79
N CYS A 193 5.17 1.66 -0.34
CA CYS A 193 3.94 1.30 -1.04
C CYS A 193 4.26 0.65 -2.39
N GLU A 194 3.60 -0.47 -2.71
CA GLU A 194 3.85 -1.24 -3.94
C GLU A 194 2.57 -1.78 -4.58
N ILE A 195 2.66 -2.10 -5.87
CA ILE A 195 1.64 -2.85 -6.62
C ILE A 195 2.15 -4.26 -6.94
N TRP A 196 1.23 -5.22 -7.06
CA TRP A 196 1.55 -6.63 -7.30
C TRP A 196 1.42 -6.98 -8.78
N HIS A 197 2.52 -7.34 -9.44
CA HIS A 197 2.56 -7.82 -10.83
C HIS A 197 3.16 -9.22 -10.96
#